data_AF-A0A258FQI5-F1
#
_entry.id   AF-A0A258FQI5-F1
#
_cell.length_a   1.000
_cell.length_b   1.000
_cell.length_c   1.000
_cell.angle_alpha   90.00
_cell.angle_beta   90.00
_cell.angle_gamma   90.00
#
_symmetry.space_group_name_H-M   'P 1'
#
loop_
_entity.id
_entity.type
_entity.pdbx_description
1 polymer ?
#
loop_
_entity_poly.entity_id
_entity_poly.type
_entity_poly.pdbx_seq_one_letter_code
_entity_poly.pdbx_strand_id
1 'polypeptide(L)' 'MMEDTLKKILAELEMIRKIKMIELAERGHSQSKIGDALGISQASVSRMMAGKKTAGTKDKLEK' A
#
# COMPACT_ATOMS: atom_id res chain seq x y z
N MET A 1 20.26 -14.88 -8.33
CA MET A 1 20.52 -13.93 -9.44
C MET A 1 19.24 -13.38 -10.05
N MET A 2 18.47 -14.14 -10.85
CA MET A 2 17.24 -13.60 -11.49
C MET A 2 16.12 -13.29 -10.48
N GLU A 3 15.98 -14.11 -9.45
CA GLU A 3 15.01 -13.88 -8.38
C GLU A 3 15.33 -12.61 -7.56
N ASP A 4 16.61 -12.32 -7.34
CA ASP A 4 17.05 -11.11 -6.64
C ASP A 4 16.78 -9.86 -7.49
N THR A 5 16.97 -9.96 -8.80
CA THR A 5 16.60 -8.89 -9.75
C THR A 5 15.10 -8.64 -9.72
N LEU A 6 14.27 -9.69 -9.76
CA LEU A 6 12.81 -9.54 -9.66
C LEU A 6 12.39 -8.88 -8.35
N LYS A 7 12.97 -9.29 -7.21
CA LYS A 7 12.70 -8.68 -5.90
C LYS A 7 13.02 -7.18 -5.87
N LYS A 8 14.14 -6.76 -6.50
CA LYS A 8 14.50 -5.34 -6.60
C LYS A 8 13.51 -4.55 -7.46
N ILE A 9 13.17 -5.07 -8.64
CA ILE A 9 12.20 -4.44 -9.54
C ILE A 9 10.85 -4.27 -8.82
N LEU A 10 10.38 -5.30 -8.10
CA LEU A 10 9.13 -5.21 -7.34
C LEU A 10 9.19 -4.13 -6.24
N ALA A 11 10.31 -4.00 -5.54
CA ALA A 11 10.48 -2.97 -4.52
C ALA A 11 10.45 -1.54 -5.11
N GLU A 12 11.09 -1.33 -6.25
CA GLU A 12 11.08 -0.05 -6.96
C GLU A 12 9.67 0.31 -7.45
N LEU A 13 8.94 -0.64 -8.04
CA LEU A 13 7.55 -0.45 -8.46
C LEU A 13 6.62 -0.13 -7.28
N GLU A 14 6.83 -0.77 -6.13
CA GLU A 14 6.07 -0.49 -4.91
C GLU A 14 6.37 0.93 -4.39
N MET A 15 7.62 1.39 -4.49
CA MET A 15 8.01 2.75 -4.09
C MET A 15 7.35 3.81 -4.98
N ILE A 16 7.41 3.62 -6.31
CA ILE A 16 6.75 4.53 -7.26
C ILE A 16 5.24 4.61 -6.97
N ARG A 17 4.60 3.48 -6.70
CA ARG A 17 3.18 3.43 -6.34
C ARG A 17 2.88 4.24 -5.07
N LYS A 18 3.72 4.12 -4.04
CA LYS A 18 3.57 4.90 -2.79
C LYS A 18 3.70 6.40 -3.02
N ILE A 19 4.69 6.82 -3.82
CA ILE A 19 4.88 8.24 -4.16
C ILE A 19 3.62 8.80 -4.83
N LYS A 20 3.08 8.10 -5.84
CA LYS A 20 1.86 8.55 -6.52
C LYS A 20 0.64 8.57 -5.61
N MET A 21 0.52 7.58 -4.72
CA MET A 21 -0.56 7.51 -3.74
C MET A 21 -0.54 8.70 -2.77
N ILE A 22 0.66 9.09 -2.29
CA ILE A 22 0.85 10.26 -1.40
C ILE A 22 0.47 11.54 -2.15
N GLU A 23 0.97 11.74 -3.37
CA GLU A 23 0.63 12.91 -4.21
C GLU A 23 -0.89 13.07 -4.36
N LEU A 24 -1.62 11.98 -4.62
CA LEU A 24 -3.08 12.02 -4.76
C LEU A 24 -3.78 12.32 -3.42
N ALA A 25 -3.27 11.77 -2.31
CA ALA A 25 -3.80 12.04 -0.99
C ALA A 25 -3.61 13.51 -0.58
N GLU A 26 -2.44 14.10 -0.87
CA GLU A 26 -2.14 15.52 -0.63
C GLU A 26 -3.05 16.45 -1.46
N ARG A 27 -3.47 16.01 -2.64
CA ARG A 27 -4.50 16.69 -3.46
C ARG A 27 -5.93 16.51 -2.94
N GLY A 28 -6.12 15.80 -1.83
CA GLY A 28 -7.43 15.59 -1.21
C GLY A 28 -8.28 14.50 -1.86
N HIS A 29 -7.69 13.61 -2.67
CA HIS A 29 -8.45 12.49 -3.22
C HIS A 29 -8.81 11.47 -2.13
N SER A 30 -10.05 10.96 -2.18
CA SER A 30 -10.49 9.87 -1.30
C SER A 30 -9.77 8.56 -1.64
N GLN A 31 -9.71 7.63 -0.68
CA GLN A 31 -9.06 6.32 -0.89
C GLN A 31 -9.70 5.52 -2.05
N SER A 32 -11.00 5.70 -2.31
CA SER A 32 -11.66 5.09 -3.48
C SER A 32 -11.12 5.65 -4.79
N LYS A 33 -11.09 6.99 -4.93
CA LYS A 33 -10.55 7.65 -6.14
C LYS A 33 -9.07 7.32 -6.37
N ILE A 34 -8.30 7.20 -5.29
CA ILE A 34 -6.90 6.77 -5.36
C ILE A 34 -6.80 5.33 -5.87
N GLY A 35 -7.66 4.43 -5.40
CA GLY A 35 -7.73 3.05 -5.87
C GLY A 35 -8.05 2.98 -7.36
N ASP A 36 -9.07 3.72 -7.79
CA ASP A 36 -9.47 3.80 -9.19
C ASP A 36 -8.32 4.35 -10.07
N ALA A 37 -7.64 5.41 -9.63
CA ALA A 37 -6.54 6.02 -10.35
C ALA A 37 -5.29 5.13 -10.47
N LEU A 38 -5.07 4.25 -9.48
CA LEU A 38 -3.91 3.35 -9.43
C LEU A 38 -4.22 1.93 -9.92
N GLY A 39 -5.47 1.63 -10.29
CA GLY A 39 -5.91 0.29 -10.68
C GLY A 39 -5.81 -0.74 -9.55
N ILE A 40 -6.03 -0.32 -8.29
CA ILE A 40 -5.97 -1.20 -7.12
C ILE A 40 -7.22 -1.06 -6.25
N SER A 41 -7.52 -2.08 -5.46
CA SER A 41 -8.65 -2.01 -4.53
C SER A 41 -8.44 -0.95 -3.45
N GLN A 42 -9.54 -0.32 -3.01
CA GLN A 42 -9.53 0.62 -1.89
C GLN A 42 -8.94 -0.02 -0.61
N ALA A 43 -9.18 -1.32 -0.38
CA ALA A 43 -8.56 -2.06 0.72
C ALA A 43 -7.02 -2.09 0.61
N SER A 44 -6.47 -2.16 -0.61
CA SER A 44 -5.02 -2.09 -0.84
C SER A 44 -4.48 -0.69 -0.54
N VAL A 45 -5.19 0.36 -0.97
CA VAL A 45 -4.86 1.75 -0.60
C VAL A 45 -4.85 1.92 0.91
N SER A 46 -5.90 1.46 1.60
CA SER A 46 -6.00 1.53 3.06
C SER A 46 -4.81 0.87 3.76
N ARG A 47 -4.44 -0.37 3.37
CA ARG A 47 -3.26 -1.07 3.92
C ARG A 47 -1.96 -0.32 3.67
N MET A 48 -1.79 0.28 2.49
CA MET A 48 -0.59 1.03 2.14
C MET A 48 -0.50 2.38 2.89
N MET A 49 -1.64 3.02 3.14
CA MET A 49 -1.74 4.29 3.88
C MET A 49 -1.62 4.11 5.40
N ALA A 50 -2.01 2.95 5.94
CA ALA A 50 -1.99 2.67 7.37
C ALA A 50 -0.57 2.67 7.99
N GLY A 51 0.49 2.76 7.17
CA GLY A 51 1.86 2.46 7.60
C GLY A 51 1.96 1.02 8.08
N LYS A 52 3.17 0.52 8.34
CA LYS A 52 3.33 -0.78 9.01
C LYS A 52 2.79 -0.70 10.45
N LYS A 53 1.47 -0.74 10.66
CA LYS A 53 0.92 -1.33 11.89
C LYS A 53 1.07 -2.83 11.72
N THR A 54 2.15 -3.29 12.33
CA THR A 54 2.71 -4.63 12.41
C THR A 54 1.67 -5.75 12.44
N ALA A 55 1.99 -6.85 11.76
CA ALA A 55 1.51 -8.17 12.13
C ALA A 55 1.68 -8.36 13.65
N GLY A 56 0.59 -8.26 14.41
CA GLY A 56 0.64 -8.22 15.87
C GLY A 56 -0.65 -7.73 16.51
N THR A 57 -1.81 -8.19 16.04
CA THR A 57 -3.04 -8.15 16.85
C THR A 57 -3.94 -9.33 16.47
N LYS A 58 -3.37 -10.54 16.57
CA LYS A 58 -4.15 -11.69 17.02
C LYS A 58 -3.74 -11.90 18.47
N ASP A 59 -4.22 -11.06 19.36
CA ASP A 59 -4.33 -11.48 20.75
C ASP A 59 -5.80 -11.43 21.15
N LYS A 60 -6.17 -12.48 21.86
CA LYS A 60 -7.51 -13.00 22.03
C LYS A 60 -8.44 -11.98 22.69
N LEU A 61 -9.55 -11.65 22.03
CA LEU A 61 -10.81 -11.51 22.76
C LEU A 61 -11.30 -12.94 23.04
N GLU A 62 -10.83 -13.51 24.13
CA GLU A 62 -11.59 -14.53 24.85
C GLU A 62 -11.92 -13.94 26.23
N LYS A 63 -13.22 -13.95 26.53
CA LYS A 63 -13.86 -13.50 27.76
C LYS A 63 -13.42 -14.32 28.97
#